data_AF-A0A7V6IV06-F1
#
_entry.id   AF-A0A7V6IV06-F1
#
_cell.length_a   1.000
_cell.length_b   1.000
_cell.length_c   1.000
_cell.angle_alpha   90.00
_cell.angle_beta   90.00
_cell.angle_gamma   90.00
#
_symmetry.space_group_name_H-M   'P 1'
#
loop_
_entity.id
_entity.type
_entity.pdbx_description
1 polymer ?
#
loop_
_entity_poly.entity_id
_entity_poly.type
_entity_poly.pdbx_seq_one_letter_code
_entity_poly.pdbx_strand_id
1 'polypeptide(L)'
;MDKEKEIKNSVELKYNYNQLKIFSFIIILINFFIIVIFSGVGFTKAFYYVIVIYNCLFLPIIIYFISSIFRIKKNIPNYVFQETLLDEPRPLFRGSMYFKVTIVNEKGEKINKNTKAIFYPSYVFGGLSFDDYFRKKVLVAYNPINEDVVVVKLIDSE
;
A
#
# COMPACT_ATOMS: atom_id res chain seq x y z
N MET A 1 9.11 9.75 20.80
CA MET A 1 8.40 8.88 19.83
C MET A 1 9.43 8.22 18.93
N ASP A 2 9.45 6.88 18.87
CA ASP A 2 10.38 6.15 18.00
C ASP A 2 9.86 6.18 16.56
N LYS A 3 10.47 7.03 15.72
CA LYS A 3 10.05 7.24 14.33
C LYS A 3 10.07 5.93 13.54
N GLU A 4 11.06 5.09 13.78
CA GLU A 4 11.28 3.87 13.03
C GLU A 4 10.19 2.84 13.37
N LYS A 5 9.89 2.68 14.66
CA LYS A 5 8.82 1.77 15.11
C LYS A 5 7.43 2.21 14.65
N GLU A 6 7.13 3.50 14.69
CA GLU A 6 5.84 4.04 14.24
C GLU A 6 5.67 3.84 12.72
N ILE A 7 6.68 4.22 11.91
CA ILE A 7 6.60 4.04 10.45
C ILE A 7 6.54 2.57 10.07
N LYS A 8 7.31 1.68 10.72
CA LYS A 8 7.24 0.23 10.49
C LYS A 8 5.83 -0.34 10.70
N ASN A 9 5.07 0.26 11.62
CA ASN A 9 3.70 -0.12 11.92
C ASN A 9 2.63 0.69 11.16
N SER A 10 3.06 1.51 10.20
CA SER A 10 2.18 2.35 9.38
C SER A 10 1.16 1.54 8.61
N VAL A 11 0.02 2.18 8.37
CA VAL A 11 -1.11 1.65 7.60
C VAL A 11 -0.68 1.24 6.20
N GLU A 12 0.14 2.06 5.53
CA GLU A 12 0.61 1.78 4.18
C GLU A 12 1.59 0.59 4.11
N LEU A 13 2.53 0.46 5.07
CA LEU A 13 3.43 -0.70 5.08
C LEU A 13 2.66 -1.99 5.36
N LYS A 14 1.73 -1.98 6.31
CA LYS A 14 0.84 -3.12 6.58
C LYS A 14 0.05 -3.51 5.33
N TYR A 15 -0.50 -2.52 4.61
CA TYR A 15 -1.19 -2.75 3.34
C TYR A 15 -0.26 -3.40 2.30
N ASN A 16 0.92 -2.83 2.03
CA ASN A 16 1.84 -3.37 1.02
C ASN A 16 2.31 -4.79 1.35
N TYR A 17 2.59 -5.08 2.63
CA TYR A 17 2.91 -6.44 3.07
C TYR A 17 1.74 -7.41 2.91
N ASN A 18 0.52 -6.98 3.21
CA ASN A 18 -0.66 -7.81 3.05
C ASN A 18 -0.94 -8.11 1.57
N GLN A 19 -0.82 -7.11 0.70
CA GLN A 19 -0.94 -7.29 -0.74
C GLN A 19 0.09 -8.30 -1.27
N LEU A 20 1.36 -8.18 -0.87
CA LEU A 20 2.38 -9.18 -1.26
C LEU A 20 2.03 -10.59 -0.81
N LYS A 21 1.49 -10.78 0.41
CA LYS A 21 1.02 -12.10 0.87
C LYS A 21 -0.13 -12.64 0.02
N ILE A 22 -1.12 -11.81 -0.28
CA ILE A 22 -2.27 -12.18 -1.10
C ILE A 22 -1.84 -12.55 -2.52
N PHE A 23 -1.00 -11.72 -3.16
CA PHE A 23 -0.47 -12.03 -4.49
C PHE A 23 0.37 -13.31 -4.49
N SER A 24 1.19 -13.53 -3.46
CA SER A 24 1.97 -14.77 -3.34
C SER A 24 1.07 -16.00 -3.25
N PHE A 25 -0.01 -15.93 -2.47
CA PHE A 25 -1.01 -16.99 -2.40
C PHE A 25 -1.71 -17.25 -3.74
N ILE A 26 -2.14 -16.19 -4.43
CA ILE A 26 -2.77 -16.29 -5.76
C ILE A 26 -1.83 -16.93 -6.78
N ILE A 27 -0.55 -16.56 -6.77
CA ILE A 27 0.46 -17.13 -7.68
C ILE A 27 0.63 -18.62 -7.44
N ILE A 28 0.72 -19.05 -6.18
CA ILE A 28 0.82 -20.48 -5.83
C ILE A 28 -0.41 -21.24 -6.34
N LEU A 29 -1.61 -20.69 -6.12
CA LEU A 29 -2.86 -21.28 -6.56
C LEU A 29 -2.94 -21.40 -8.09
N ILE A 30 -2.58 -20.34 -8.82
CA ILE A 30 -2.56 -20.35 -10.29
C ILE A 30 -1.53 -21.37 -10.81
N ASN A 31 -0.33 -21.40 -10.23
CA ASN A 31 0.70 -22.37 -10.62
C ASN A 31 0.24 -23.81 -10.38
N PHE A 32 -0.46 -24.08 -9.27
CA PHE A 32 -1.07 -25.38 -9.02
C PHE A 32 -2.06 -25.75 -10.13
N PHE A 33 -2.98 -24.85 -10.51
CA PHE A 33 -3.93 -25.10 -11.59
C PHE A 33 -3.24 -25.31 -12.95
N ILE A 34 -2.20 -24.53 -13.27
CA ILE A 34 -1.43 -24.71 -14.51
C ILE A 34 -0.79 -26.11 -14.54
N ILE A 35 -0.18 -26.56 -13.45
CA ILE A 35 0.44 -27.89 -13.40
C ILE A 35 -0.61 -28.99 -13.60
N VAL A 36 -1.79 -28.86 -12.98
CA VAL A 36 -2.88 -29.83 -13.11
C VAL A 36 -3.40 -29.87 -14.55
N ILE A 37 -3.71 -28.72 -15.15
CA ILE A 37 -4.27 -28.60 -16.50
C ILE A 37 -3.27 -29.10 -17.56
N PHE A 38 -1.99 -28.77 -17.40
CA PHE A 38 -0.96 -29.10 -18.39
C PHE A 38 -0.22 -30.42 -18.10
N SER A 39 -0.69 -31.21 -17.13
CA SER A 39 -0.13 -32.52 -16.80
C SER A 39 -0.06 -33.48 -18.00
N GLY A 40 -0.97 -33.34 -18.97
CA GLY A 40 -0.98 -34.12 -20.20
C GLY A 40 -0.07 -33.61 -21.34
N VAL A 41 0.47 -32.39 -21.25
CA VAL A 41 1.22 -31.73 -22.34
C VAL A 41 2.74 -31.86 -22.16
N GLY A 42 3.18 -32.48 -21.07
CA GLY A 42 4.57 -32.66 -20.68
C GLY A 42 5.09 -31.56 -19.75
N PHE A 43 5.84 -31.97 -18.73
CA PHE A 43 6.28 -31.13 -17.62
C PHE A 43 7.08 -29.88 -18.05
N THR A 44 7.93 -30.00 -19.07
CA THR A 44 8.78 -28.92 -19.57
C THR A 44 7.99 -27.75 -20.16
N LYS A 45 6.91 -28.03 -20.90
CA LYS A 45 6.03 -27.00 -21.48
C LYS A 45 5.19 -26.33 -20.39
N ALA A 46 4.65 -27.09 -19.45
CA ALA A 46 3.92 -26.55 -18.29
C ALA A 46 4.79 -25.57 -17.49
N PHE A 47 6.04 -25.93 -17.23
CA PHE A 47 7.00 -25.08 -16.51
C PHE A 47 7.31 -23.78 -17.26
N TYR A 48 7.46 -23.85 -18.59
CA TYR A 48 7.65 -22.66 -19.42
C TYR A 48 6.47 -21.69 -19.32
N TYR A 49 5.24 -22.17 -19.38
CA TYR A 49 4.05 -21.32 -19.23
C TYR A 49 3.99 -20.64 -17.86
N VAL A 50 4.33 -21.37 -16.78
CA VAL A 50 4.43 -20.79 -15.43
C VAL A 50 5.43 -19.64 -15.40
N ILE A 51 6.63 -19.81 -15.97
CA ILE A 51 7.65 -18.77 -15.99
C ILE A 51 7.17 -17.54 -16.76
N VAL A 52 6.59 -17.73 -17.95
CA VAL A 52 6.14 -16.61 -18.80
C VAL A 52 5.02 -15.84 -18.11
N ILE A 53 3.99 -16.54 -17.61
CA ILE A 53 2.87 -15.93 -16.89
C ILE A 53 3.37 -15.17 -15.66
N TYR A 54 4.28 -15.77 -14.89
CA TYR A 54 4.87 -15.15 -13.71
C TYR A 54 5.58 -13.83 -14.06
N ASN A 55 6.47 -13.85 -15.04
CA ASN A 55 7.27 -12.68 -15.41
C ASN A 55 6.43 -11.57 -16.06
N CYS A 56 5.46 -11.92 -16.89
CA CYS A 56 4.66 -10.92 -17.61
C CYS A 56 3.58 -10.28 -16.73
N LEU A 57 2.89 -11.06 -15.89
CA LEU A 57 1.73 -10.56 -15.15
C LEU A 57 2.05 -10.17 -13.71
N PHE A 58 2.86 -10.97 -13.01
CA PHE A 58 3.01 -10.83 -11.57
C PHE A 58 4.27 -10.05 -11.16
N LEU A 59 5.37 -10.20 -11.91
CA LEU A 59 6.63 -9.54 -11.59
C LEU A 59 6.51 -8.00 -11.50
N PRO A 60 5.85 -7.28 -12.43
CA PRO A 60 5.69 -5.82 -12.30
C PRO A 60 4.92 -5.41 -11.04
N ILE A 61 3.89 -6.19 -10.67
CA ILE A 61 3.06 -5.94 -9.50
C ILE A 61 3.86 -6.16 -8.21
N ILE A 62 4.62 -7.26 -8.14
CA ILE A 62 5.49 -7.57 -6.99
C ILE A 62 6.55 -6.49 -6.83
N ILE A 63 7.21 -6.10 -7.93
CA ILE A 63 8.23 -5.03 -7.94
C ILE A 63 7.62 -3.73 -7.43
N TYR A 64 6.40 -3.37 -7.85
CA TYR A 64 5.72 -2.17 -7.37
C TYR A 64 5.58 -2.16 -5.83
N PHE A 65 5.04 -3.22 -5.22
CA PHE A 65 4.88 -3.27 -3.77
C PHE A 65 6.21 -3.31 -3.01
N ILE A 66 7.18 -4.08 -3.51
CA ILE A 66 8.53 -4.14 -2.93
C ILE A 66 9.20 -2.77 -2.98
N SER A 67 9.17 -2.11 -4.13
CA SER A 67 9.75 -0.77 -4.31
C SER A 67 9.10 0.25 -3.38
N SER A 68 7.78 0.17 -3.18
CA SER A 68 7.06 1.02 -2.24
C SER A 68 7.53 0.81 -0.80
N ILE A 69 7.70 -0.45 -0.37
CA ILE A 69 8.20 -0.78 0.97
C ILE A 69 9.62 -0.24 1.16
N PHE A 70 10.52 -0.47 0.19
CA PHE A 70 11.88 0.05 0.26
C PHE A 70 11.92 1.58 0.28
N ARG A 71 11.08 2.24 -0.53
CA ARG A 71 10.96 3.70 -0.56
C ARG A 71 10.57 4.26 0.81
N ILE A 72 9.56 3.69 1.46
CA ILE A 72 9.13 4.15 2.79
C ILE A 72 10.26 3.92 3.80
N LYS A 73 10.84 2.72 3.83
CA LYS A 73 11.90 2.37 4.79
C LYS A 73 13.16 3.22 4.64
N LYS A 74 13.62 3.44 3.41
CA LYS A 74 14.81 4.25 3.12
C LYS A 74 14.65 5.70 3.59
N ASN A 75 13.42 6.20 3.59
CA ASN A 75 13.10 7.59 3.91
C ASN A 75 12.68 7.83 5.36
N ILE A 76 12.70 6.82 6.23
CA ILE A 76 12.33 6.92 7.66
C ILE A 76 12.91 8.17 8.34
N PRO A 77 14.21 8.52 8.19
CA PRO A 77 14.79 9.68 8.87
C PRO A 77 14.15 11.03 8.48
N ASN A 78 13.65 11.12 7.24
CA ASN A 78 13.18 12.37 6.64
C ASN A 78 11.69 12.63 6.93
N TYR A 79 10.99 11.70 7.57
CA TYR A 79 9.58 11.90 7.88
C TYR A 79 9.40 12.83 9.10
N VAL A 80 8.44 13.74 8.93
CA VAL A 80 7.92 14.64 9.95
C VAL A 80 6.50 14.21 10.28
N PHE A 81 6.23 13.94 11.56
CA PHE A 81 4.90 13.51 11.99
C PHE A 81 4.00 14.68 12.27
N GLN A 82 2.76 14.60 11.80
CA GLN A 82 1.74 15.62 11.97
C GLN A 82 0.37 14.97 12.13
N GLU A 83 -0.52 15.62 12.87
CA GLU A 83 -1.90 15.19 13.00
C GLU A 83 -2.75 15.83 11.91
N THR A 84 -3.65 15.07 11.30
CA THR A 84 -4.61 15.57 10.33
C THR A 84 -5.93 14.84 10.47
N LEU A 85 -7.01 15.49 10.04
CA LEU A 85 -8.31 14.86 9.83
C LEU A 85 -8.36 14.29 8.41
N LEU A 86 -8.93 13.09 8.25
CA LEU A 86 -9.20 12.48 6.95
C LEU A 86 -10.64 12.76 6.52
N ASP A 87 -10.91 13.98 6.03
CA ASP A 87 -12.26 14.48 5.73
C ASP A 87 -12.53 14.77 4.25
N GLU A 88 -11.48 14.93 3.42
CA GLU A 88 -11.57 15.14 1.97
C GLU A 88 -11.24 13.87 1.16
N PRO A 89 -12.15 12.89 1.04
CA PRO A 89 -11.92 11.70 0.23
C PRO A 89 -12.01 12.00 -1.26
N ARG A 90 -11.21 11.29 -2.05
CA ARG A 90 -11.23 11.35 -3.51
C ARG A 90 -11.14 9.95 -4.11
N PRO A 91 -12.01 9.63 -5.08
CA PRO A 91 -11.94 8.35 -5.76
C PRO A 91 -10.75 8.31 -6.73
N LEU A 92 -10.23 7.11 -6.91
CA LEU A 92 -9.29 6.73 -7.96
C LEU A 92 -9.85 5.48 -8.66
N PHE A 93 -9.22 5.08 -9.77
CA PHE A 93 -9.59 3.94 -10.59
C PHE A 93 -9.85 2.66 -9.77
N ARG A 94 -10.85 1.86 -10.20
CA ARG A 94 -11.28 0.60 -9.55
C ARG A 94 -11.75 0.71 -8.11
N GLY A 95 -12.32 1.86 -7.73
CA GLY A 95 -12.95 2.05 -6.42
C GLY A 95 -11.95 2.21 -5.27
N SER A 96 -10.66 2.33 -5.54
CA SER A 96 -9.70 2.79 -4.54
C SER A 96 -9.92 4.28 -4.24
N MET A 97 -9.67 4.69 -3.01
CA MET A 97 -9.85 6.05 -2.53
C MET A 97 -8.60 6.52 -1.82
N TYR A 98 -8.32 7.81 -1.91
CA TYR A 98 -7.30 8.52 -1.17
C TYR A 98 -7.91 9.73 -0.48
N PHE A 99 -7.18 10.30 0.49
CA PHE A 99 -7.59 11.54 1.15
C PHE A 99 -6.65 12.67 0.75
N LYS A 100 -7.22 13.84 0.55
CA LYS A 100 -6.46 15.09 0.53
C LYS A 100 -6.32 15.57 1.97
N VAL A 101 -5.09 15.83 2.40
CA VAL A 101 -4.75 16.26 3.75
C VAL A 101 -3.99 17.57 3.73
N THR A 102 -4.20 18.39 4.75
CA THR A 102 -3.47 19.64 4.94
C THR A 102 -2.31 19.39 5.89
N ILE A 103 -1.10 19.76 5.47
CA ILE A 103 0.16 19.55 6.19
C ILE A 103 0.87 20.89 6.32
N VAL A 104 1.61 21.10 7.40
CA VAL A 104 2.47 22.28 7.59
C VAL A 104 3.88 21.93 7.12
N ASN A 105 4.42 22.69 6.17
CA ASN A 105 5.78 22.48 5.69
C ASN A 105 6.83 23.06 6.66
N GLU A 106 8.12 22.89 6.35
CA GLU A 106 9.23 23.43 7.16
C GLU A 106 9.23 24.96 7.29
N LYS A 107 8.55 25.67 6.38
CA LYS A 107 8.38 27.12 6.40
C LYS A 107 7.15 27.59 7.19
N GLY A 108 6.38 26.66 7.77
CA GLY A 108 5.14 26.97 8.48
C GLY A 108 3.92 27.17 7.56
N GLU A 109 4.05 26.94 6.26
CA GLU A 109 2.97 27.11 5.29
C GLU A 109 2.09 25.86 5.24
N LYS A 110 0.76 26.06 5.15
CA LYS A 110 -0.21 24.98 4.95
C LYS A 110 -0.24 24.57 3.49
N ILE A 111 0.13 23.32 3.22
CA ILE A 111 0.12 22.71 1.89
C ILE A 111 -0.85 21.54 1.86
N ASN A 112 -1.46 21.32 0.69
CA ASN A 112 -2.34 20.18 0.46
C ASN A 112 -1.55 19.05 -0.20
N LYS A 113 -1.63 17.85 0.36
CA LYS A 113 -1.05 16.63 -0.21
C LYS A 113 -2.04 15.50 -0.19
N ASN A 114 -1.81 14.51 -1.04
CA ASN A 114 -2.66 13.34 -1.14
C ASN A 114 -2.01 12.17 -0.41
N THR A 115 -2.80 11.42 0.34
CA THR A 115 -2.38 10.09 0.79
C THR A 115 -2.33 9.13 -0.41
N LYS A 116 -1.77 7.94 -0.22
CA LYS A 116 -1.96 6.88 -1.21
C LYS A 116 -3.42 6.42 -1.31
N ALA A 117 -3.78 5.95 -2.50
CA ALA A 117 -5.08 5.36 -2.81
C ALA A 117 -5.15 3.89 -2.37
N ILE A 118 -5.23 3.68 -1.06
CA ILE A 118 -5.23 2.35 -0.42
C ILE A 118 -6.51 2.05 0.36
N PHE A 119 -7.46 2.99 0.37
CA PHE A 119 -8.75 2.86 1.05
C PHE A 119 -9.81 2.37 0.07
N TYR A 120 -10.65 1.43 0.47
CA TYR A 120 -11.68 0.84 -0.38
C TYR A 120 -13.05 0.96 0.30
N PRO A 121 -14.16 1.12 -0.45
CA PRO A 121 -15.52 1.21 0.11
C PRO A 121 -15.91 0.02 0.99
N SER A 122 -15.29 -1.13 0.76
CA SER A 122 -15.48 -2.34 1.54
C SER A 122 -14.15 -3.05 1.72
N TYR A 123 -14.07 -3.98 2.69
CA TYR A 123 -12.94 -4.88 2.86
C TYR A 123 -12.80 -5.85 1.67
N VAL A 124 -12.24 -5.37 0.56
CA VAL A 124 -11.94 -6.21 -0.60
C VAL A 124 -10.46 -6.53 -0.60
N PHE A 125 -10.12 -7.82 -0.71
CA PHE A 125 -8.74 -8.32 -0.85
C PHE A 125 -7.73 -7.74 0.16
N GLY A 126 -8.10 -7.70 1.44
CA GLY A 126 -7.19 -7.22 2.49
C GLY A 126 -6.81 -5.73 2.37
N GLY A 127 -7.61 -4.96 1.63
CA GLY A 127 -7.58 -3.50 1.62
C GLY A 127 -8.14 -2.91 2.91
N LEU A 128 -7.87 -1.63 3.13
CA LEU A 128 -8.35 -0.89 4.29
C LEU A 128 -9.76 -0.39 4.00
N SER A 129 -10.69 -0.61 4.92
CA SER A 129 -12.03 -0.05 4.78
C SER A 129 -11.95 1.46 4.88
N PHE A 130 -12.61 2.14 3.96
CA PHE A 130 -12.76 3.58 3.96
C PHE A 130 -13.43 4.09 5.24
N ASP A 131 -14.48 3.40 5.66
CA ASP A 131 -15.32 3.82 6.79
C ASP A 131 -14.54 3.86 8.11
N ASP A 132 -13.49 3.04 8.24
CA ASP A 132 -12.63 3.02 9.43
C ASP A 132 -11.76 4.27 9.55
N TYR A 133 -11.54 4.99 8.44
CA TYR A 133 -10.63 6.14 8.36
C TYR A 133 -11.36 7.45 8.07
N PHE A 134 -12.54 7.41 7.46
CA PHE A 134 -13.28 8.62 7.13
C PHE A 134 -13.67 9.41 8.37
N ARG A 135 -13.37 10.72 8.34
CA ARG A 135 -13.58 11.68 9.45
C ARG A 135 -12.87 11.28 10.75
N LYS A 136 -11.79 10.51 10.67
CA LYS A 136 -10.94 10.19 11.82
C LYS A 136 -9.70 11.06 11.85
N LYS A 137 -9.28 11.43 13.06
CA LYS A 137 -7.97 12.03 13.29
C LYS A 137 -6.91 10.95 13.14
N VAL A 138 -5.87 11.25 12.39
CA VAL A 138 -4.78 10.32 12.13
C VAL A 138 -3.45 11.01 12.29
N LEU A 139 -2.45 10.22 12.67
CA LEU A 139 -1.07 10.61 12.59
C LEU A 139 -0.57 10.30 11.18
N VAL A 140 -0.12 11.32 10.45
CA VAL A 140 0.57 11.17 9.18
C VAL A 140 2.07 11.43 9.34
N ALA A 141 2.85 10.79 8.49
CA ALA A 141 4.26 11.04 8.30
C ALA A 141 4.45 11.69 6.93
N TYR A 142 4.87 12.96 6.92
CA TYR A 142 5.17 13.72 5.72
C TYR A 142 6.67 13.72 5.42
N ASN A 143 7.07 13.40 4.19
CA ASN A 143 8.44 13.54 3.73
C ASN A 143 8.57 14.78 2.83
N PRO A 144 9.29 15.84 3.25
CA PRO A 144 9.43 17.06 2.46
C PRO A 144 10.28 16.90 1.19
N ILE A 145 11.15 15.88 1.13
CA ILE A 145 12.04 15.65 -0.01
C ILE A 145 11.28 15.02 -1.19
N ASN A 146 10.42 14.04 -0.89
CA ASN A 146 9.67 13.29 -1.91
C ASN A 146 8.19 13.69 -1.99
N GLU A 147 7.79 14.65 -1.15
CA GLU A 147 6.41 15.11 -0.98
C GLU A 147 5.40 13.99 -0.69
N ASP A 148 5.85 12.93 -0.02
CA ASP A 148 5.07 11.71 0.24
C ASP A 148 4.37 11.79 1.61
N VAL A 149 3.14 11.28 1.68
CA VAL A 149 2.33 11.26 2.90
C VAL A 149 1.94 9.84 3.22
N VAL A 150 2.43 9.35 4.36
CA VAL A 150 2.13 8.01 4.86
C VAL A 150 1.22 8.11 6.07
N VAL A 151 0.07 7.42 6.04
CA VAL A 151 -0.81 7.31 7.22
C VAL A 151 -0.21 6.30 8.18
N VAL A 152 0.04 6.73 9.42
CA VAL A 152 0.78 5.94 10.42
C VAL A 152 -0.20 5.17 11.29
N LYS A 153 -1.12 5.88 11.95
CA LYS A 153 -2.13 5.28 12.83
C LYS A 153 -3.32 6.23 13.02
N LEU A 154 -4.45 5.66 13.44
CA LEU A 154 -5.56 6.44 13.99
C LEU A 154 -5.12 7.02 15.33
N ILE A 155 -5.56 8.24 15.61
CA ILE A 155 -5.46 8.85 16.93
C ILE A 155 -6.81 8.63 17.56
N ASP A 156 -6.87 7.75 18.57
CA ASP A 156 -8.09 7.52 19.31
C ASP A 156 -8.57 8.88 19.86
N SER A 157 -9.77 9.25 19.45
CA SER A 157 -10.45 10.40 20.03
C SER A 157 -11.02 9.88 21.34
N GLU A 158 -10.27 10.05 22.44
CA GLU A 158 -10.87 9.99 23.78
C GLU A 158 -12.07 10.94 23.89
#